data_AF-B4UFM7-F1
#
_entry.id   AF-B4UFM7-F1
#
_cell.length_a   1.000
_cell.length_b   1.000
_cell.length_c   1.000
_cell.angle_alpha   90.00
_cell.angle_beta   90.00
_cell.angle_gamma   90.00
#
_symmetry.space_group_name_H-M   'P 1'
#
loop_
_entity.id
_entity.type
_entity.pdbx_description
1 polymer ?
#
loop_
_entity_poly.entity_id
_entity_poly.type
_entity_poly.pdbx_seq_one_letter_code
_entity_poly.pdbx_strand_id
1 'polypeptide(L)'
;MPELIKKIRELRGLTQEALARELGVTFSTVNGWENGKHKPMPLLLNALIKLGRDIGLDPDIAAGPRSRAQRASVERTDGEDGGEK
;
A
#
# COMPACT_ATOMS: atom_id res chain seq x y z
N MET A 1 -2.06 3.60 -10.61
CA MET A 1 -0.91 2.93 -9.93
C MET A 1 0.22 3.88 -9.58
N PRO A 2 0.71 4.77 -10.46
CA PRO A 2 1.78 5.70 -10.10
C PRO A 2 1.45 6.54 -8.86
N GLU A 3 0.22 7.07 -8.81
CA GLU A 3 -0.33 7.82 -7.67
C GLU A 3 -0.38 7.04 -6.35
N LEU A 4 -0.60 5.72 -6.40
CA LEU A 4 -0.65 4.90 -5.19
C LEU A 4 0.74 4.80 -4.55
N ILE A 5 1.76 4.55 -5.37
CA ILE A 5 3.15 4.41 -4.92
C ILE A 5 3.63 5.73 -4.34
N LYS A 6 3.35 6.83 -5.04
CA LYS A 6 3.67 8.18 -4.57
C LYS A 6 2.99 8.52 -3.24
N LYS A 7 1.70 8.20 -3.08
CA LYS A 7 0.98 8.39 -1.80
C LYS A 7 1.56 7.57 -0.66
N ILE A 8 1.87 6.29 -0.88
CA ILE A 8 2.52 5.43 0.13
C ILE A 8 3.82 6.09 0.60
N ARG A 9 4.64 6.53 -0.36
CA ARG A 9 5.91 7.18 -0.10
C ARG A 9 5.73 8.46 0.72
N GLU A 10 4.83 9.35 0.30
CA GLU A 10 4.61 10.65 0.94
C GLU A 10 4.03 10.53 2.34
N LEU A 11 3.04 9.66 2.54
CA LEU A 11 2.42 9.43 3.84
C LEU A 11 3.38 8.78 4.85
N ARG A 12 4.37 8.01 4.37
CA ARG A 12 5.45 7.48 5.21
C ARG A 12 6.64 8.43 5.35
N GLY A 13 6.60 9.62 4.74
CA GLY A 13 7.72 10.58 4.76
C GLY A 13 8.99 10.08 4.09
N LEU A 14 8.88 9.16 3.12
CA LEU A 14 10.02 8.53 2.45
C LEU A 14 10.45 9.32 1.21
N THR A 15 11.74 9.27 0.90
CA THR A 15 12.24 9.61 -0.45
C THR A 15 12.07 8.41 -1.39
N GLN A 16 12.17 8.63 -2.69
CA GLN A 16 12.12 7.52 -3.66
C GLN A 16 13.27 6.52 -3.42
N GLU A 17 14.44 7.01 -3.00
CA GLU A 17 15.58 6.16 -2.64
C GLU A 17 15.34 5.38 -1.36
N ALA A 18 14.70 5.98 -0.35
CA ALA A 18 14.36 5.29 0.89
C ALA A 18 13.35 4.17 0.64
N LEU A 19 12.31 4.44 -0.15
CA LEU A 19 11.35 3.42 -0.58
C LEU A 19 12.02 2.32 -1.41
N ALA A 20 12.96 2.68 -2.29
CA ALA A 20 13.71 1.72 -3.09
C ALA A 20 14.54 0.76 -2.20
N ARG A 21 15.21 1.30 -1.17
CA ARG A 21 15.94 0.50 -0.17
C ARG A 21 15.01 -0.44 0.61
N GLU A 22 13.84 0.05 1.04
CA GLU A 22 12.85 -0.76 1.76
C GLU A 22 12.30 -1.92 0.90
N LEU A 23 12.16 -1.70 -0.41
CA LEU A 23 11.66 -2.70 -1.36
C LEU A 23 12.77 -3.54 -2.01
N GLY A 24 14.05 -3.29 -1.70
CA GLY A 24 15.18 -4.01 -2.29
C GLY A 24 15.37 -3.76 -3.79
N VAL A 25 14.97 -2.59 -4.29
CA VAL A 25 15.10 -2.19 -5.70
C VAL A 25 15.94 -0.92 -5.85
N THR A 26 16.20 -0.52 -7.09
CA THR A 26 16.93 0.73 -7.37
C THR A 26 16.00 1.95 -7.34
N PHE A 27 16.57 3.12 -7.10
CA PHE A 27 15.86 4.40 -7.24
C PHE A 27 15.18 4.53 -8.62
N SER A 28 15.90 4.20 -9.70
CA SER A 28 15.40 4.28 -11.08
C SER A 28 14.16 3.41 -11.31
N THR A 29 14.06 2.29 -10.59
CA THR A 29 12.88 1.41 -10.61
C THR A 29 11.67 2.11 -9.99
N VAL A 30 11.81 2.69 -8.79
CA VAL A 30 10.74 3.45 -8.12
C VAL A 30 10.34 4.67 -8.94
N ASN A 31 11.32 5.43 -9.45
CA ASN A 31 11.08 6.57 -10.33
C ASN A 31 10.34 6.14 -11.62
N GLY A 32 10.66 4.97 -12.17
CA GLY A 32 9.94 4.40 -13.32
C GLY A 32 8.48 4.09 -12.99
N TRP A 33 8.20 3.53 -11.81
CA TRP A 33 6.84 3.22 -11.38
C TRP A 33 6.00 4.48 -11.10
N GLU A 34 6.56 5.46 -10.39
CA GLU A 34 5.88 6.74 -10.08
C GLU A 34 5.63 7.60 -11.33
N ASN A 35 6.38 7.38 -12.41
CA ASN A 35 6.13 8.02 -13.72
C ASN A 35 5.34 7.12 -14.70
N GLY A 36 4.93 5.92 -14.27
CA GLY A 36 4.17 4.98 -15.12
C GLY A 36 4.95 4.37 -16.29
N LYS A 37 6.29 4.46 -16.30
CA LYS A 37 7.14 3.87 -17.36
C LYS A 37 7.05 2.35 -17.41
N HIS A 38 6.89 1.72 -16.25
CA HIS A 38 6.67 0.28 -16.12
C HIS A 38 5.96 -0.02 -14.80
N LYS A 39 5.42 -1.23 -14.67
CA LYS A 39 4.68 -1.66 -13.47
C LYS A 39 5.59 -2.49 -12.54
N PRO A 40 5.35 -2.46 -11.21
CA PRO A 40 6.02 -3.36 -10.30
C PRO A 40 5.69 -4.82 -10.61
N MET A 41 6.64 -5.72 -10.37
CA MET A 41 6.37 -7.15 -10.40
C MET A 41 5.35 -7.55 -9.32
N PRO A 42 4.60 -8.66 -9.48
CA PRO A 42 3.58 -9.07 -8.51
C PRO A 42 4.06 -9.12 -7.05
N LEU A 43 5.29 -9.61 -6.82
CA LEU A 43 5.89 -9.66 -5.48
C LEU A 43 6.07 -8.26 -4.87
N LEU A 44 6.60 -7.32 -5.64
CA LEU A 44 6.83 -5.93 -5.21
C LEU A 44 5.53 -5.16 -5.06
N LEU A 45 4.53 -5.48 -5.91
CA LEU A 45 3.18 -4.95 -5.77
C LEU A 45 2.55 -5.39 -4.43
N ASN A 46 2.69 -6.66 -4.05
CA ASN A 46 2.20 -7.14 -2.76
C ASN A 46 2.91 -6.43 -1.59
N ALA A 47 4.22 -6.18 -1.70
CA ALA A 47 4.96 -5.40 -0.71
C ALA A 47 4.41 -3.96 -0.61
N LEU A 48 4.22 -3.27 -1.73
CA LEU A 48 3.62 -1.92 -1.76
C LEU A 48 2.22 -1.89 -1.14
N ILE A 49 1.39 -2.90 -1.44
CA ILE A 49 0.04 -3.02 -0.85
C ILE A 49 0.12 -3.18 0.66
N LYS A 50 1.05 -4.01 1.16
CA LYS A 50 1.27 -4.17 2.61
C LYS A 50 1.69 -2.84 3.25
N LEU A 51 2.66 -2.13 2.66
CA LEU A 51 3.11 -0.83 3.14
C LEU A 51 1.97 0.20 3.18
N GLY A 52 1.07 0.17 2.20
CA GLY A 52 -0.13 1.00 2.15
C GLY A 52 -1.15 0.64 3.24
N ARG A 53 -1.41 -0.64 3.49
CA ARG A 53 -2.33 -1.08 4.54
C ARG A 53 -1.89 -0.65 5.94
N ASP A 54 -0.60 -0.69 6.22
CA ASP A 54 -0.04 -0.26 7.51
C ASP A 54 -0.34 1.21 7.83
N ILE A 55 -0.60 2.04 6.81
CA ILE A 55 -0.97 3.46 6.94
C ILE A 55 -2.45 3.73 6.62
N GLY A 56 -3.29 2.69 6.58
CA GLY A 56 -4.72 2.79 6.29
C GLY A 56 -5.06 3.06 4.81
N LEU A 57 -4.09 2.95 3.90
CA LEU A 57 -4.31 3.14 2.47
C LEU A 57 -4.66 1.82 1.81
N ASP A 58 -5.95 1.62 1.53
CA ASP A 58 -6.40 0.44 0.81
C ASP A 58 -6.20 0.63 -0.72
N PRO A 59 -5.41 -0.24 -1.39
CA PRO A 59 -5.20 -0.16 -2.84
C PRO A 59 -6.50 -0.28 -3.65
N ASP A 60 -7.56 -0.81 -3.06
CA ASP A 60 -8.88 -0.93 -3.68
C ASP A 60 -9.54 0.43 -3.94
N ILE A 61 -9.21 1.45 -3.14
CA ILE A 61 -9.68 2.83 -3.33
C ILE A 61 -8.97 3.49 -4.52
N ALA A 62 -7.72 3.11 -4.79
CA ALA A 62 -6.90 3.70 -5.84
C ALA A 62 -7.09 3.03 -7.23
N ALA A 63 -7.69 1.84 -7.29
CA ALA A 63 -7.94 1.09 -8.52
C ALA A 63 -9.33 1.34 -9.14
N GLY A 64 -10.14 2.23 -8.55
CA GLY A 64 -11.56 2.40 -8.89
C GLY A 64 -12.45 1.44 -8.07
N PRO A 65 -13.74 1.75 -7.90
CA PRO A 65 -14.59 1.06 -6.94
C PRO A 65 -14.75 -0.41 -7.33
N ARG A 66 -14.06 -1.32 -6.62
CA ARG A 66 -14.50 -2.72 -6.62
C ARG A 66 -15.83 -2.79 -5.90
N SER A 67 -16.77 -3.45 -6.56
CA SER A 67 -18.16 -3.58 -6.11
C SER A 67 -18.24 -4.06 -4.66
N ARG A 68 -19.27 -3.60 -3.95
CA ARG A 68 -19.63 -3.87 -2.54
C ARG A 68 -19.48 -5.34 -2.08
N ALA A 69 -19.43 -6.30 -3.01
CA ALA A 69 -19.29 -7.74 -2.74
C ALA A 69 -18.01 -8.17 -2.00
N GLN A 70 -16.91 -7.39 -2.04
CA GLN A 70 -15.65 -7.77 -1.37
C GLN A 70 -15.45 -7.18 0.04
N ARG A 71 -16.31 -6.26 0.48
CA ARG A 71 -16.19 -5.60 1.80
C ARG A 71 -16.59 -6.47 2.99
N ALA A 72 -17.24 -7.61 2.75
CA ALA A 72 -17.86 -8.43 3.81
C ALA A 72 -16.90 -9.35 4.61
N SER A 73 -15.58 -9.28 4.41
CA SER A 73 -14.64 -10.23 5.04
C SER A 73 -13.63 -9.62 6.02
N VAL A 74 -13.63 -8.30 6.26
CA VAL A 74 -12.74 -7.63 7.23
C VAL A 74 -13.54 -6.98 8.36
N GLU A 75 -14.57 -7.67 8.83
CA GLU A 75 -15.19 -7.39 10.14
C GLU A 75 -15.32 -8.72 10.88
N ARG A 76 -14.25 -9.11 11.58
CA ARG A 76 -14.30 -9.97 12.77
C ARG A 76 -12.91 -10.03 13.44
N THR A 77 -12.93 -9.87 14.76
CA THR A 77 -11.90 -10.09 15.80
C THR A 77 -10.80 -9.02 15.93
N ASP A 78 -10.59 -8.34 17.07
CA ASP A 78 -11.28 -8.37 18.37
C ASP A 78 -11.06 -7.02 19.07
N GLY A 79 -12.17 -6.38 19.42
CA GLY A 79 -12.21 -5.44 20.53
C GLY A 79 -12.81 -6.20 21.70
N GLU A 80 -11.98 -6.51 22.70
CA GLU A 80 -12.46 -6.85 24.03
C GLU A 80 -11.69 -5.96 25.01
N ASP A 81 -12.31 -4.82 25.33
CA ASP A 81 -12.00 -3.95 26.46
C ASP A 81 -13.18 -4.04 27.45
N GLY A 82 -12.84 -4.09 28.74
CA GLY A 82 -13.76 -4.16 29.88
C GLY A 82 -14.01 -5.60 30.37
N GLY A 83 -13.83 -5.95 31.63
CA GLY A 83 -13.71 -5.18 32.86
C GLY A 83 -14.25 -6.05 34.01
N GLU A 84 -13.57 -5.99 35.15
CA GLU A 84 -14.04 -6.28 36.53
C GLU A 84 -14.98 -7.48 36.79
N LYS A 85 -14.50 -8.45 37.58
CA LYS A 85 -14.72 -8.48 39.05
C LYS A 85 -13.52 -9.10 39.77
#